data_AF-A0A7X7VUS3-F1
#
_entry.id   AF-A0A7X7VUS3-F1
#
_cell.length_a   1.000
_cell.length_b   1.000
_cell.length_c   1.000
_cell.angle_alpha   90.00
_cell.angle_beta   90.00
_cell.angle_gamma   90.00
#
_symmetry.space_group_name_H-M   'P 1'
#
loop_
_entity.id
_entity.type
_entity.pdbx_description
1 polymer ?
#
loop_
_entity_poly.entity_id
_entity_poly.type
_entity_poly.pdbx_seq_one_letter_code
_entity_poly.pdbx_strand_id
1 'polypeptide(L)' 'MQKKVERFKRMIMEVTDLGHAEAVLGWDQQVYMPRGGGEDRGDILETIASLAHQKFTCNEMGELL' A
#
# COMPACT_ATOMS: atom_id res chain seq x y z
N MET A 1 -0.93 -1.67 -27.21
CA MET A 1 -0.78 -2.78 -26.24
C MET A 1 0.37 -2.56 -25.27
N GLN A 2 1.63 -2.53 -25.72
CA GLN A 2 2.80 -2.46 -24.81
C GLN A 2 2.76 -1.31 -23.79
N LYS A 3 2.45 -0.08 -24.24
CA LYS A 3 2.36 1.10 -23.35
C LYS A 3 1.29 0.94 -22.25
N LYS A 4 0.15 0.31 -22.56
CA LYS A 4 -0.95 0.04 -21.61
C LYS A 4 -0.47 -0.91 -20.51
N VAL A 5 0.19 -2.00 -20.91
CA VAL A 5 0.76 -3.00 -19.99
C VAL A 5 1.85 -2.38 -19.10
N GLU A 6 2.75 -1.58 -19.68
CA GLU A 6 3.80 -0.93 -18.88
C GLU A 6 3.25 0.12 -17.90
N ARG A 7 2.15 0.81 -18.25
CA ARG A 7 1.46 1.70 -17.32
C ARG A 7 0.79 0.92 -16.20
N PHE A 8 0.06 -0.15 -16.52
CA PHE A 8 -0.57 -1.04 -15.56
C PHE A 8 0.44 -1.60 -14.56
N LYS A 9 1.57 -2.14 -15.05
CA LYS A 9 2.64 -2.66 -14.20
C LYS A 9 3.14 -1.62 -13.20
N ARG A 10 3.38 -0.38 -13.63
CA ARG A 10 3.82 0.69 -12.71
C ARG A 10 2.81 0.94 -11.60
N MET A 11 1.54 1.05 -11.94
CA MET A 11 0.49 1.29 -10.93
C MET A 11 0.34 0.12 -9.96
N ILE A 12 0.42 -1.11 -10.45
CA ILE A 12 0.39 -2.30 -9.58
C ILE A 12 1.64 -2.44 -8.72
N MET A 13 2.82 -2.09 -9.23
CA MET A 13 4.05 -2.05 -8.42
C MET A 13 3.90 -1.07 -7.24
N GLU A 14 3.32 0.12 -7.45
CA GLU A 14 3.09 1.06 -6.34
C GLU A 14 2.13 0.50 -5.28
N VAL A 15 1.04 -0.17 -5.67
CA VAL A 15 0.13 -0.83 -4.72
C VAL A 15 0.84 -1.96 -3.97
N THR A 16 1.70 -2.70 -4.68
CA THR A 16 2.47 -3.82 -4.11
C THR A 16 3.49 -3.32 -3.09
N ASP A 17 4.21 -2.23 -3.39
CA ASP A 17 5.18 -1.62 -2.49
C ASP A 17 4.53 -1.08 -1.21
N LEU A 18 3.33 -0.51 -1.32
CA LEU A 18 2.54 -0.11 -0.14
C LEU A 18 2.16 -1.32 0.72
N GLY A 19 1.74 -2.44 0.10
CA GLY A 19 1.48 -3.69 0.81
C GLY A 19 2.73 -4.28 1.47
N HIS A 20 3.90 -4.17 0.84
CA HIS A 20 5.17 -4.57 1.47
C HIS A 20 5.52 -3.70 2.67
N ALA A 21 5.31 -2.38 2.58
CA ALA A 21 5.51 -1.47 3.71
C ALA A 21 4.57 -1.82 4.88
N GLU A 22 3.30 -2.09 4.60
CA GLU A 22 2.32 -2.54 5.59
C GLU A 22 2.77 -3.84 6.27
N ALA A 23 3.28 -4.81 5.50
CA ALA A 23 3.78 -6.07 6.04
C ALA A 23 4.96 -5.88 7.00
N VAL A 24 5.92 -5.03 6.64
CA VAL A 24 7.08 -4.72 7.51
C VAL A 24 6.62 -4.01 8.79
N LEU A 25 5.71 -3.05 8.69
CA LEU A 25 5.16 -2.35 9.85
C LEU A 25 4.32 -3.25 10.75
N GLY A 26 3.55 -4.16 10.16
CA GLY A 26 2.79 -5.17 10.89
C GLY A 26 3.70 -6.13 11.65
N TRP A 27 4.78 -6.60 11.02
CA TRP A 27 5.79 -7.42 11.71
C TRP A 27 6.48 -6.65 12.85
N ASP A 28 6.92 -5.42 12.59
CA ASP A 28 7.55 -4.58 13.61
C ASP A 28 6.63 -4.34 14.81
N GLN A 29 5.32 -4.13 14.56
CA GLN A 29 4.31 -3.95 15.59
C GLN A 29 4.26 -5.14 16.57
N GLN A 30 4.45 -6.36 16.07
CA GLN A 30 4.38 -7.57 16.88
C GLN A 30 5.68 -7.89 17.61
N VAL A 31 6.83 -7.51 17.04
CA VAL A 31 8.14 -8.00 17.52
C VAL A 31 8.97 -6.92 18.23
N TYR A 32 8.95 -5.68 17.74
CA TYR A 32 9.88 -4.63 18.19
C TYR A 32 9.22 -3.35 18.71
N MET A 33 7.96 -3.09 18.36
CA MET A 33 7.30 -1.84 18.70
C MET A 33 7.23 -1.63 20.23
N PRO A 34 7.69 -0.48 20.74
CA PRO A 34 7.63 -0.19 22.16
C PRO A 34 6.18 0.01 22.63
N ARG A 35 5.96 -0.19 23.93
CA ARG A 35 4.68 0.14 24.56
C ARG A 35 4.35 1.62 24.38
N GLY A 36 3.09 1.93 24.10
CA GLY A 36 2.61 3.29 23.87
C GLY A 36 2.62 3.74 22.40
N GLY A 37 3.27 3.00 21.49
CA GLY A 37 3.30 3.35 20.05
C GLY A 37 2.09 2.88 19.24
N GLY A 38 1.04 2.35 19.88
CA GLY A 38 -0.07 1.70 19.19
C GLY A 38 -0.97 2.67 18.40
N GLU A 39 -1.20 3.87 18.93
CA GLU A 39 -2.02 4.90 18.27
C GLU A 39 -1.34 5.40 17.00
N ASP A 40 -0.12 5.92 17.11
CA ASP A 40 0.68 6.35 15.96
C ASP A 40 0.86 5.23 14.91
N ARG A 41 1.06 3.98 15.34
CA ARG A 41 1.15 2.83 14.43
C ARG A 41 -0.17 2.60 13.69
N GLY A 42 -1.30 2.75 14.37
CA GLY A 42 -2.63 2.69 13.77
C GLY A 42 -2.79 3.73 12.66
N ASP A 43 -2.48 4.99 12.95
CA ASP A 43 -2.59 6.11 11.99
C ASP A 43 -1.70 5.89 10.75
N ILE A 44 -0.49 5.36 10.95
CA ILE A 44 0.43 5.03 9.86
C ILE A 44 -0.16 3.92 8.97
N LEU A 45 -0.65 2.84 9.58
CA LEU A 45 -1.25 1.72 8.83
C LEU A 45 -2.52 2.15 8.10
N GLU A 46 -3.38 2.98 8.73
CA GLU A 46 -4.57 3.57 8.10
C GLU A 46 -4.18 4.36 6.84
N THR A 47 -3.16 5.21 6.95
CA THR A 47 -2.68 6.03 5.82
C THR A 47 -2.23 5.16 4.66
N ILE A 48 -1.43 4.12 4.93
CA ILE A 48 -0.91 3.20 3.90
C ILE A 48 -2.05 2.43 3.25
N ALA A 49 -2.95 1.85 4.05
CA ALA A 49 -4.10 1.09 3.55
C ALA A 49 -5.01 1.98 2.68
N SER A 50 -5.26 3.22 3.10
CA SER A 50 -6.06 4.20 2.35
C SER A 50 -5.42 4.52 1.01
N LEU A 51 -4.11 4.78 0.97
CA LEU A 51 -3.38 5.05 -0.27
C LEU A 51 -3.38 3.85 -1.21
N ALA A 52 -3.17 2.64 -0.70
CA ALA A 52 -3.21 1.41 -1.49
C ALA A 52 -4.60 1.20 -2.09
N HIS A 53 -5.65 1.36 -1.29
CA HIS A 53 -7.03 1.25 -1.74
C HIS A 53 -7.38 2.28 -2.81
N GLN A 54 -7.07 3.56 -2.58
CA GLN A 54 -7.33 4.64 -3.54
C GLN A 54 -6.61 4.41 -4.88
N LYS A 55 -5.34 4.01 -4.84
CA LYS A 55 -4.56 3.70 -6.06
C LYS A 55 -5.14 2.52 -6.83
N PHE A 56 -5.55 1.46 -6.13
CA PHE A 56 -6.09 0.26 -6.77
C PHE A 56 -7.49 0.48 -7.34
N THR A 57 -8.32 1.29 -6.68
CA THR A 57 -9.73 1.51 -7.06
C THR A 57 -9.95 2.73 -7.96
N CYS A 58 -8.89 3.42 -8.38
CA CYS A 58 -9.03 4.58 -9.26
C CYS A 58 -9.49 4.18 -10.67
N ASN A 59 -10.20 5.10 -11.35
CA ASN A 59 -10.73 4.86 -12.70
C ASN A 59 -9.65 4.42 -13.70
N GLU A 60 -8.45 5.02 -13.62
CA GLU A 60 -7.33 4.68 -14.50
C GLU A 60 -6.93 3.20 -14.36
N MET A 61 -6.93 2.63 -13.15
CA MET A 61 -6.65 1.21 -12.95
C MET A 61 -7.68 0.34 -13.69
N GLY A 62 -8.97 0.69 -13.60
CA GLY A 62 -10.05 -0.01 -14.29
C GLY A 62 -9.95 0.07 -15.82
N GLU A 63 -9.56 1.23 -16.36
CA GLU A 63 -9.31 1.41 -17.80
C GLU A 63 -8.10 0.60 -18.30
N LEU A 64 -7.14 0.33 -17.42
CA LEU A 64 -5.92 -0.40 -17.74
C LEU A 64 -6.07 -1.93 -17.74
N LEU A 65 -7.10 -2.47 -17.07
CA LEU A 65 -7.54 -3.86 -17.15
C LEU A 65 -8.18 -4.19 -18.52
#